data_AF-A0A527CX85-F1
#
_entry.id   AF-A0A527CX85-F1
#
_cell.length_a   1.000
_cell.length_b   1.000
_cell.length_c   1.000
_cell.angle_alpha   90.00
_cell.angle_beta   90.00
_cell.angle_gamma   90.00
#
_symmetry.space_group_name_H-M   'P 1'
#
loop_
_entity.id
_entity.type
_entity.pdbx_description
1 polymer ?
#
loop_
_entity_poly.entity_id
_entity_poly.type
_entity_poly.pdbx_seq_one_letter_code
_entity_poly.pdbx_strand_id
1 'polypeptide(L)'
;VKPGLGRTGRAENILFAFSAAPGETAADGTGQNSPFTTALTKYLGTDGLEIRSVLTLVQQEVYDLSRGKQLPYVESGLPTLFFAAKAKQDLPERERLLLAMADVTPEMRGQVELIASDADMPLAPLYGALIGLDTKHLSAESLDASLREAADAFVKVRGEMKTLAADDPRV
;
A
#
# COMPACT_ATOMS: atom_id res chain seq x y z
N VAL A 1 9.36 33.34 29.93
CA VAL A 1 8.46 32.60 29.02
C VAL A 1 9.20 31.40 28.46
N LYS A 2 8.83 30.17 28.85
CA LYS A 2 9.34 28.95 28.22
C LYS A 2 8.55 28.74 26.92
N PRO A 3 9.19 28.57 25.75
CA PRO A 3 8.45 28.26 24.53
C PRO A 3 7.71 26.93 24.71
N GLY A 4 6.39 26.93 24.49
CA GLY A 4 5.60 25.72 24.34
C GLY A 4 5.97 24.99 23.04
N LEU A 5 5.66 23.68 23.01
CA LEU A 5 5.82 22.71 21.91
C LEU A 5 6.73 23.18 20.75
N GLY A 6 8.04 22.93 20.89
CA GLY A 6 8.97 23.04 19.77
C GLY A 6 8.66 21.96 18.73
N ARG A 7 8.75 22.31 17.44
CA ARG A 7 8.72 21.34 16.34
C ARG A 7 9.67 20.19 16.69
N THR A 8 9.14 18.98 16.78
CA THR A 8 9.98 17.79 16.80
C THR A 8 10.89 17.89 15.58
N GLY A 9 12.20 17.67 15.75
CA GLY A 9 13.11 17.53 14.62
C GLY A 9 12.52 16.59 13.57
N ARG A 10 12.98 16.70 12.32
CA ARG A 10 12.47 15.98 11.14
C ARG A 10 11.99 14.58 11.57
N ALA A 11 10.67 14.38 11.63
CA ALA A 11 10.03 13.20 12.24
C ALA A 11 10.16 11.99 11.31
N GLU A 12 11.40 11.63 10.97
CA GLU A 12 11.72 10.56 10.04
C GLU A 12 11.23 9.24 10.63
N ASN A 13 10.41 8.51 9.86
CA ASN A 13 9.81 7.23 10.25
C ASN A 13 8.78 7.30 11.39
N ILE A 14 8.23 8.48 11.69
CA ILE A 14 7.20 8.63 12.72
C ILE A 14 5.92 9.23 12.12
N LEU A 15 4.78 8.75 12.61
CA LEU A 15 3.46 9.33 12.37
C LEU A 15 2.81 9.68 13.71
N PHE A 16 2.33 10.92 13.82
CA PHE A 16 1.53 11.41 14.93
C PHE A 16 0.09 11.64 14.44
N ALA A 17 -0.89 11.05 15.12
CA ALA A 17 -2.30 11.29 14.90
C ALA A 17 -2.94 11.81 16.19
N PHE A 18 -3.39 13.06 16.17
CA PHE A 18 -4.01 13.75 17.29
C PHE A 18 -5.53 13.74 17.12
N SER A 19 -6.27 13.53 18.22
CA SER A 19 -7.73 13.45 18.19
C SER A 19 -8.43 14.77 17.82
N ALA A 20 -7.76 15.91 18.00
CA ALA A 20 -8.25 17.24 17.64
C ALA A 20 -7.09 18.12 17.12
N ALA A 21 -7.44 19.20 16.44
CA ALA A 21 -6.49 20.19 15.95
C ALA A 21 -5.78 20.93 17.11
N PRO A 22 -4.61 21.54 16.86
CA PRO A 22 -3.91 22.31 17.87
C PRO A 22 -4.78 23.42 18.47
N GLY A 23 -4.91 23.45 19.80
CA GLY A 23 -5.74 24.42 20.52
C GLY A 23 -7.23 24.06 20.59
N GLU A 24 -7.66 22.97 19.94
CA GLU A 24 -9.04 22.49 19.98
C GLU A 24 -9.24 21.41 21.05
N THR A 25 -10.49 21.25 21.50
CA THR A 25 -10.85 20.22 22.49
C THR A 25 -11.22 18.91 21.79
N ALA A 26 -10.60 17.82 22.22
CA ALA A 26 -11.05 16.47 21.85
C ALA A 26 -12.19 16.04 22.78
N ALA A 27 -13.34 15.65 22.22
CA ALA A 27 -14.46 15.16 23.01
C ALA A 27 -14.24 13.72 23.47
N ASP A 28 -14.62 13.41 24.71
CA ASP A 28 -14.60 12.04 25.24
C ASP A 28 -15.74 11.16 24.69
N GLY A 29 -16.73 11.78 24.04
CA GLY A 29 -17.92 11.10 23.53
C GLY A 29 -18.99 10.88 24.60
N THR A 30 -20.05 10.18 24.23
CA THR A 30 -21.19 9.85 25.12
C THR A 30 -21.30 8.36 25.43
N GLY A 31 -20.45 7.54 24.81
CA GLY A 31 -20.39 6.08 25.00
C GLY A 31 -19.07 5.64 25.61
N GLN A 32 -18.67 4.40 25.30
CA GLN A 32 -17.43 3.81 25.82
C GLN A 32 -16.15 4.45 25.22
N ASN A 33 -16.25 5.01 24.02
CA ASN A 33 -15.12 5.55 23.25
C ASN A 33 -15.38 6.99 22.83
N SER A 34 -14.30 7.78 22.74
CA SER A 34 -14.31 9.08 22.07
C SER A 34 -14.71 8.95 20.59
N PRO A 35 -15.16 10.03 19.92
CA PRO A 35 -15.40 10.00 18.47
C PRO A 35 -14.16 9.55 17.71
N PHE A 36 -12.97 10.01 18.14
CA PHE A 36 -11.70 9.62 17.52
C PHE A 36 -11.40 8.14 17.68
N THR A 37 -11.48 7.60 18.90
CA THR A 37 -11.24 6.18 19.15
C THR A 37 -12.27 5.31 18.41
N THR A 38 -13.53 5.72 18.40
CA THR A 38 -14.61 5.03 17.67
C THR A 38 -14.29 4.93 16.18
N ALA A 39 -13.92 6.05 15.55
CA ALA A 39 -13.55 6.10 14.15
C ALA A 39 -12.25 5.33 13.87
N LEU A 40 -11.24 5.46 14.73
CA LEU A 40 -9.95 4.78 14.56
C LEU A 40 -10.12 3.26 14.59
N THR A 41 -10.83 2.71 15.59
CA THR A 41 -11.07 1.27 15.67
C THR A 41 -11.86 0.74 14.48
N LYS A 42 -12.78 1.54 13.92
CA LYS A 42 -13.57 1.19 12.73
C LYS A 42 -12.70 1.01 11.47
N TYR A 43 -11.69 1.85 11.27
CA TYR A 43 -10.92 1.90 10.01
C TYR A 43 -9.50 1.34 10.09
N LEU A 44 -8.88 1.28 11.28
CA LEU A 44 -7.47 0.89 11.42
C LEU A 44 -7.19 -0.53 10.95
N GLY A 45 -8.15 -1.44 11.11
CA GLY A 45 -8.05 -2.84 10.70
C GLY A 45 -8.54 -3.11 9.27
N THR A 46 -8.91 -2.09 8.50
CA THR A 46 -9.44 -2.30 7.15
C THR A 46 -8.34 -2.77 6.21
N ASP A 47 -8.51 -3.97 5.65
CA ASP A 47 -7.56 -4.53 4.71
C ASP A 47 -7.42 -3.67 3.47
N GLY A 48 -6.16 -3.53 3.04
CA GLY A 48 -5.80 -2.77 1.85
C GLY A 48 -5.87 -1.25 1.97
N LEU A 49 -6.21 -0.68 3.13
CA LEU A 49 -6.09 0.76 3.35
C LEU A 49 -4.72 1.13 3.93
N GLU A 50 -4.04 2.04 3.23
CA GLU A 50 -2.82 2.68 3.72
C GLU A 50 -3.15 3.63 4.89
N ILE A 51 -2.24 3.78 5.85
CA ILE A 51 -2.50 4.46 7.13
C ILE A 51 -2.89 5.94 6.99
N ARG A 52 -2.36 6.69 6.03
CA ARG A 52 -2.78 8.08 5.80
C ARG A 52 -4.20 8.13 5.23
N SER A 53 -4.57 7.15 4.39
CA SER A 53 -5.94 6.99 3.89
C SER A 53 -6.91 6.63 5.02
N VAL A 54 -6.54 5.69 5.90
CA VAL A 54 -7.28 5.37 7.14
C VAL A 54 -7.50 6.63 7.97
N LEU A 55 -6.45 7.41 8.23
CA LEU A 55 -6.55 8.61 9.06
C LEU A 55 -7.37 9.73 8.41
N THR A 56 -7.43 9.77 7.08
CA THR A 56 -8.34 10.66 6.34
C THR A 56 -9.80 10.27 6.60
N LEU A 57 -10.13 8.98 6.54
CA LEU A 57 -11.48 8.48 6.87
C LEU A 57 -11.83 8.72 8.34
N VAL A 58 -10.88 8.51 9.25
CA VAL A 58 -11.04 8.84 10.67
C VAL A 58 -11.36 10.31 10.86
N GLN A 59 -10.66 11.20 10.16
CA GLN A 59 -10.91 12.64 10.24
C GLN A 59 -12.34 13.00 9.81
N GLN A 60 -12.83 12.43 8.70
CA GLN A 60 -14.20 12.67 8.21
C GLN A 60 -15.25 12.14 9.20
N GLU A 61 -15.09 10.91 9.70
CA GLU A 61 -16.03 10.32 10.66
C GLU A 61 -16.07 11.12 11.98
N VAL A 62 -14.93 11.59 12.48
CA VAL A 62 -14.90 12.43 13.69
C VAL A 62 -15.57 13.77 13.44
N TYR A 63 -15.36 14.37 12.28
CA TYR A 63 -16.04 15.61 11.90
C TYR A 63 -17.56 15.40 11.91
N ASP A 64 -18.05 14.31 11.32
CA ASP A 64 -19.48 13.99 11.29
C ASP A 64 -20.05 13.68 12.69
N LEU A 65 -19.41 12.80 13.45
CA LEU A 65 -19.83 12.41 14.80
C LEU A 65 -19.84 13.60 15.78
N SER A 66 -18.92 14.54 15.60
CA SER A 66 -18.84 15.76 16.40
C SER A 66 -19.72 16.90 15.88
N ARG A 67 -20.43 16.70 14.75
CA ARG A 67 -21.20 17.74 14.04
C ARG A 67 -20.34 18.96 13.70
N GLY A 68 -19.14 18.71 13.19
CA GLY A 68 -18.17 19.69 12.75
C GLY A 68 -17.38 20.39 13.87
N LYS A 69 -17.54 19.97 15.13
CA LYS A 69 -16.89 20.60 16.28
C LYS A 69 -15.46 20.13 16.53
N GLN A 70 -15.08 18.98 15.97
CA GLN A 70 -13.78 18.37 16.18
C GLN A 70 -13.21 17.92 14.85
N LEU A 71 -11.95 18.29 14.61
CA LEU A 71 -11.20 17.86 13.43
C LEU A 71 -9.85 17.27 13.88
N PRO A 72 -9.61 15.96 13.72
CA PRO A 72 -8.32 15.34 14.00
C PRO A 72 -7.18 15.95 13.18
N TYR A 73 -5.96 15.95 13.72
CA TYR A 73 -4.77 16.47 13.04
C TYR A 73 -3.68 15.40 12.95
N VAL A 74 -2.98 15.34 11.82
CA VAL A 74 -1.99 14.29 11.53
C VAL A 74 -0.69 14.92 11.05
N GLU A 75 0.42 14.49 11.63
CA GLU A 75 1.76 14.77 11.14
C GLU A 75 2.43 13.45 10.77
N SER A 76 2.92 13.32 9.53
CA SER A 76 3.51 12.08 9.07
C SER A 76 4.85 12.31 8.36
N GLY A 77 5.92 11.78 8.95
CA GLY A 77 7.23 11.65 8.32
C GLY A 77 7.58 10.21 7.92
N LEU A 78 6.58 9.35 7.70
CA LEU A 78 6.77 8.03 7.10
C LEU A 78 7.32 8.15 5.67
N PRO A 79 8.45 7.50 5.33
CA PRO A 79 9.06 7.58 4.00
C PRO A 79 8.42 6.64 2.97
N THR A 80 7.69 5.63 3.43
CA THR A 80 7.03 4.60 2.61
C THR A 80 5.58 4.43 3.03
N LEU A 81 4.81 3.68 2.24
CA LEU A 81 3.44 3.33 2.58
C LEU A 81 3.43 2.35 3.76
N PHE A 82 2.54 2.58 4.72
CA PHE A 82 2.35 1.69 5.86
C PHE A 82 0.90 1.22 5.93
N PHE A 83 0.72 -0.08 6.16
CA PHE A 83 -0.59 -0.74 6.26
C PHE A 83 -0.67 -1.37 7.64
N ALA A 84 -1.64 -0.92 8.44
CA ALA A 84 -1.83 -1.44 9.79
C ALA A 84 -2.47 -2.84 9.76
N ALA A 85 -3.35 -3.09 8.79
CA ALA A 85 -3.98 -4.38 8.58
C ALA A 85 -2.99 -5.37 7.93
N LYS A 86 -2.96 -6.62 8.44
CA LYS A 86 -2.01 -7.66 8.00
C LYS A 86 -2.46 -8.43 6.78
N ALA A 87 -3.75 -8.41 6.43
CA ALA A 87 -4.23 -9.14 5.27
C ALA A 87 -3.98 -8.31 3.99
N LYS A 88 -2.77 -8.47 3.45
CA LYS A 88 -2.40 -8.10 2.06
C LYS A 88 -3.30 -8.74 0.99
N GLN A 89 -4.21 -9.65 1.37
CA GLN A 89 -4.79 -10.65 0.48
C GLN A 89 -5.92 -10.09 -0.40
N ASP A 90 -6.63 -9.04 0.03
CA ASP A 90 -7.79 -8.49 -0.70
C ASP A 90 -7.53 -7.13 -1.39
N LEU A 91 -6.26 -6.72 -1.51
CA LEU A 91 -5.92 -5.52 -2.26
C LEU A 91 -6.22 -5.69 -3.76
N PRO A 92 -6.83 -4.71 -4.43
CA PRO A 92 -6.94 -4.72 -5.89
C PRO A 92 -5.54 -4.77 -6.53
N GLU A 93 -5.44 -5.34 -7.73
CA GLU A 93 -4.16 -5.69 -8.38
C GLU A 93 -3.19 -4.50 -8.46
N ARG A 94 -3.69 -3.32 -8.79
CA ARG A 94 -2.91 -2.09 -8.90
C ARG A 94 -2.25 -1.70 -7.57
N GLU A 95 -2.99 -1.77 -6.47
CA GLU A 95 -2.49 -1.40 -5.15
C GLU A 95 -1.54 -2.46 -4.59
N ARG A 96 -1.74 -3.76 -4.90
CA ARG A 96 -0.75 -4.81 -4.64
C ARG A 96 0.56 -4.55 -5.37
N LEU A 97 0.48 -4.15 -6.64
CA LEU A 97 1.65 -3.79 -7.45
C LEU A 97 2.37 -2.57 -6.87
N LEU A 98 1.65 -1.50 -6.50
CA LEU A 98 2.26 -0.31 -5.89
C LEU A 98 2.94 -0.62 -4.56
N LEU A 99 2.30 -1.46 -3.73
CA LEU A 99 2.86 -1.87 -2.45
C LEU A 99 4.14 -2.68 -2.62
N ALA A 100 4.14 -3.59 -3.57
CA ALA A 100 5.29 -4.39 -3.91
C ALA A 100 6.44 -3.57 -4.47
N MET A 101 6.15 -2.64 -5.37
CA MET A 101 7.16 -1.76 -5.95
C MET A 101 7.87 -0.91 -4.89
N ALA A 102 7.26 -0.67 -3.73
CA ALA A 102 7.91 0.00 -2.60
C ALA A 102 9.02 -0.84 -1.95
N ASP A 103 8.92 -2.18 -2.01
CA ASP A 103 9.92 -3.12 -1.48
C ASP A 103 10.94 -3.56 -2.56
N VAL A 104 10.72 -3.19 -3.84
CA VAL A 104 11.62 -3.51 -4.97
C VAL A 104 12.81 -2.57 -5.00
N THR A 105 14.02 -3.13 -4.85
CA THR A 105 15.26 -2.35 -4.96
C THR A 105 15.52 -1.89 -6.41
N PRO A 106 16.32 -0.85 -6.64
CA PRO A 106 16.69 -0.41 -8.00
C PRO A 106 17.30 -1.53 -8.85
N GLU A 107 18.05 -2.44 -8.25
CA GLU A 107 18.68 -3.59 -8.91
C GLU A 107 17.63 -4.58 -9.40
N MET A 108 16.68 -4.94 -8.52
CA MET A 108 15.58 -5.85 -8.85
C MET A 108 14.68 -5.25 -9.94
N ARG A 109 14.44 -3.92 -9.89
CA ARG A 109 13.73 -3.19 -10.94
C ARG A 109 14.42 -3.31 -12.29
N GLY A 110 15.72 -3.03 -12.34
CA GLY A 110 16.49 -3.12 -13.58
C GLY A 110 16.47 -4.53 -14.16
N GLN A 111 16.46 -5.55 -13.31
CA GLN A 111 16.38 -6.95 -13.72
C GLN A 111 15.00 -7.31 -14.32
N VAL A 112 13.91 -6.87 -13.70
CA VAL A 112 12.55 -7.02 -14.26
C VAL A 112 12.43 -6.32 -15.60
N GLU A 113 12.92 -5.08 -15.71
CA GLU A 113 12.88 -4.30 -16.95
C GLU A 113 13.68 -4.96 -18.08
N LEU A 114 14.86 -5.49 -17.77
CA LEU A 114 15.70 -6.22 -18.71
C LEU A 114 14.99 -7.48 -19.23
N ILE A 115 14.46 -8.32 -18.33
CA ILE A 115 13.79 -9.57 -18.71
C ILE A 115 12.51 -9.29 -19.50
N ALA A 116 11.74 -8.28 -19.09
CA ALA A 116 10.53 -7.88 -19.82
C ALA A 116 10.84 -7.40 -21.24
N SER A 117 11.91 -6.62 -21.39
CA SER A 117 12.40 -6.15 -22.69
C SER A 117 12.90 -7.30 -23.56
N ASP A 118 13.69 -8.22 -22.99
CA ASP A 118 14.21 -9.40 -23.70
C ASP A 118 13.07 -10.30 -24.22
N ALA A 119 12.00 -10.44 -23.44
CA ALA A 119 10.85 -11.29 -23.75
C ALA A 119 9.72 -10.57 -24.53
N ASP A 120 9.88 -9.29 -24.88
CA ASP A 120 8.86 -8.45 -25.54
C ASP A 120 7.47 -8.56 -24.85
N MET A 121 7.47 -8.36 -23.54
CA MET A 121 6.28 -8.49 -22.71
C MET A 121 6.05 -7.26 -21.81
N PRO A 122 4.78 -7.00 -21.42
CA PRO A 122 4.49 -5.97 -20.42
C PRO A 122 5.21 -6.25 -19.10
N LEU A 123 5.53 -5.19 -18.35
CA LEU A 123 6.20 -5.30 -17.05
C LEU A 123 5.31 -5.91 -15.95
N ALA A 124 4.00 -5.68 -16.02
CA ALA A 124 3.07 -6.00 -14.94
C ALA A 124 3.07 -7.48 -14.51
N PRO A 125 3.06 -8.48 -15.42
CA PRO A 125 3.14 -9.89 -15.05
C PRO A 125 4.43 -10.26 -14.30
N LEU A 126 5.57 -9.67 -14.68
CA LEU A 126 6.85 -9.94 -14.01
C LEU A 126 6.92 -9.29 -12.63
N TYR A 127 6.36 -8.09 -12.46
CA TYR A 127 6.16 -7.53 -11.13
C TYR A 127 5.21 -8.39 -10.30
N GLY A 128 4.14 -8.93 -10.89
CA GLY A 128 3.27 -9.91 -10.24
C GLY A 128 4.01 -11.17 -9.77
N ALA A 129 4.88 -11.73 -10.62
CA ALA A 129 5.71 -12.88 -10.27
C ALA A 129 6.71 -12.55 -9.15
N LEU A 130 7.39 -11.40 -9.25
CA LEU A 130 8.33 -10.91 -8.25
C LEU A 130 7.68 -10.79 -6.85
N ILE A 131 6.41 -10.40 -6.80
CA ILE A 131 5.60 -10.28 -5.57
C ILE A 131 5.30 -11.62 -4.93
N GLY A 132 5.09 -12.65 -5.76
CA GLY A 132 4.83 -14.01 -5.29
C GLY A 132 6.07 -14.70 -4.73
N LEU A 133 7.27 -14.15 -4.99
CA LEU A 133 8.54 -14.70 -4.52
C LEU A 133 8.90 -14.14 -3.13
N ASP A 134 9.48 -14.99 -2.28
CA ASP A 134 10.06 -14.54 -1.00
C ASP A 134 11.46 -13.94 -1.21
N THR A 135 11.48 -12.72 -1.74
CA THR A 135 12.71 -12.03 -2.18
C THR A 135 13.73 -11.77 -1.06
N LYS A 136 13.34 -11.90 0.22
CA LYS A 136 14.24 -11.68 1.37
C LYS A 136 15.26 -12.80 1.57
N HIS A 137 15.01 -13.98 1.00
CA HIS A 137 15.86 -15.16 1.18
C HIS A 137 16.42 -15.72 -0.13
N LEU A 138 16.04 -15.16 -1.29
CA LEU A 138 16.60 -15.56 -2.58
C LEU A 138 17.95 -14.90 -2.86
N SER A 139 18.87 -15.66 -3.44
CA SER A 139 20.06 -15.10 -4.09
C SER A 139 19.66 -14.37 -5.38
N ALA A 140 20.48 -13.42 -5.83
CA ALA A 140 20.25 -12.69 -7.07
C ALA A 140 20.15 -13.62 -8.31
N GLU A 141 20.93 -14.71 -8.32
CA GLU A 141 20.90 -15.72 -9.37
C GLU A 141 19.59 -16.52 -9.37
N SER A 142 19.10 -16.89 -8.19
CA SER A 142 17.84 -17.64 -8.05
C SER A 142 16.64 -16.76 -8.43
N LEU A 143 16.73 -15.46 -8.11
CA LEU A 143 15.73 -14.47 -8.49
C LEU A 143 15.67 -14.30 -10.01
N ASP A 144 16.82 -14.17 -10.68
CA ASP A 144 16.91 -14.09 -12.15
C ASP A 144 16.23 -15.29 -12.81
N ALA A 145 16.60 -16.50 -12.39
CA ALA A 145 16.07 -17.73 -12.93
C ALA A 145 14.54 -17.81 -12.78
N SER A 146 14.03 -17.45 -11.59
CA SER A 146 12.59 -17.45 -11.31
C SER A 146 11.82 -16.45 -12.17
N LEU A 147 12.39 -15.25 -12.38
CA LEU A 147 11.77 -14.22 -13.22
C LEU A 147 11.77 -14.62 -14.70
N ARG A 148 12.84 -15.25 -15.20
CA ARG A 148 12.89 -15.77 -16.57
C ARG A 148 11.90 -16.90 -16.78
N GLU A 149 11.80 -17.82 -15.84
CA GLU A 149 10.79 -18.89 -15.88
C GLU A 149 9.37 -18.32 -15.92
N ALA A 150 9.09 -17.29 -15.12
CA ALA A 150 7.81 -16.60 -15.13
C ALA A 150 7.53 -15.90 -16.48
N ALA A 151 8.53 -15.28 -17.10
CA ALA A 151 8.41 -14.67 -18.42
C ALA A 151 8.06 -15.72 -19.49
N ASP A 152 8.81 -16.83 -19.53
CA ASP A 152 8.58 -17.91 -20.48
C ASP A 152 7.19 -18.53 -20.34
N ALA A 153 6.76 -18.76 -19.09
CA ALA A 153 5.42 -19.25 -18.81
C ALA A 153 4.33 -18.29 -19.31
N PHE A 154 4.51 -16.98 -19.09
CA PHE A 154 3.57 -15.97 -19.55
C PHE A 154 3.50 -15.90 -21.09
N VAL A 155 4.65 -15.88 -21.77
CA VAL A 155 4.73 -15.85 -23.23
C VAL A 155 4.04 -17.08 -23.83
N LYS A 156 4.27 -18.27 -23.25
CA LYS A 156 3.63 -19.52 -23.66
C LYS A 156 2.11 -19.44 -23.54
N VAL A 157 1.59 -19.06 -22.37
CA VAL A 157 0.14 -18.95 -22.14
C VAL A 157 -0.49 -17.93 -23.08
N ARG A 158 0.16 -16.77 -23.30
CA ARG A 158 -0.31 -15.75 -24.25
C ARG A 158 -0.34 -16.31 -25.68
N GLY A 159 0.65 -17.11 -26.07
CA GLY A 159 0.69 -17.80 -27.36
C GLY A 159 -0.46 -18.78 -27.53
N GLU A 160 -0.68 -19.65 -26.55
CA GLU A 160 -1.76 -20.64 -26.54
C GLU A 160 -3.15 -19.99 -26.59
N MET A 161 -3.35 -18.91 -25.85
CA MET A 161 -4.59 -18.12 -25.88
C MET A 161 -4.86 -17.51 -27.27
N LYS A 162 -3.82 -17.00 -27.95
CA LYS A 162 -3.95 -16.49 -29.32
C LYS A 162 -4.32 -17.59 -30.31
N THR A 163 -3.74 -18.79 -30.17
CA THR A 163 -4.08 -19.92 -31.04
C THR A 163 -5.51 -20.43 -30.79
N LEU A 164 -5.95 -20.51 -29.53
CA LEU A 164 -7.31 -20.93 -29.17
C LEU A 164 -8.38 -19.94 -29.66
N ALA A 165 -8.09 -18.64 -29.63
CA ALA A 165 -8.98 -17.62 -30.17
C ALA A 165 -9.07 -17.62 -31.71
N ALA A 166 -8.05 -18.15 -32.40
CA ALA A 166 -8.04 -18.25 -33.86
C ALA A 166 -8.79 -19.48 -34.40
N ASP A 167 -8.99 -20.51 -33.56
CA ASP A 167 -9.66 -21.77 -33.92
C ASP A 167 -11.18 -21.79 -33.63
N ASP A 168 -11.81 -20.66 -33.24
CA ASP A 168 -13.27 -20.54 -33.11
C ASP A 168 -13.91 -19.96 -34.40
N PRO A 169 -14.52 -20.78 -35.28
CA PRO A 169 -15.14 -20.33 -36.53
C PRO A 169 -16.51 -19.67 -36.35
N ARG A 170 -16.86 -19.18 -35.16
CA ARG A 170 -18.17 -18.55 -34.86
C ARG A 170 -18.11 -17.06 -34.52
N VAL A 171 -17.17 -16.34 -35.12
CA VAL A 171 -17.26 -14.87 -35.32
C VAL A 171 -17.05 -14.55 -36.79
#